data_AF-A0A382BHQ8-F1
#
_entry.id   AF-A0A382BHQ8-F1
#
_cell.length_a   1.000
_cell.length_b   1.000
_cell.length_c   1.000
_cell.angle_alpha   90.00
_cell.angle_beta   90.00
_cell.angle_gamma   90.00
#
_symmetry.space_group_name_H-M   'P 1'
#
loop_
_entity.id
_entity.type
_entity.pdbx_description
1 polymer ?
#
loop_
_entity_poly.entity_id
_entity_poly.type
_entity_poly.pdbx_seq_one_letter_code
_entity_poly.pdbx_strand_id
1 'polypeptide(L)'
;MQRPLVGHLDPTFIGMMEEIKSMLRHVFQTENEMTFPVSATGSAGMEACFVNLLEPGDEVVIGVNGVFGARMCDVAERCGATVNRVEAEWGTIIEPSAIAATLEGCKPKLVAIVHAETSTGALTPVEEISRLAHDAGALFVLDTVTSLGGCPVAIDAWQVDAAYSGSQKCLSCPPGL
;
A
#
# COMPACT_ATOMS: atom_id res chain seq x y z
N MET A 1 -1.57 4.73 27.24
CA MET A 1 -0.59 3.64 27.46
C MET A 1 -0.19 3.58 28.93
N GLN A 2 -0.95 2.88 29.78
CA GLN A 2 -0.64 2.72 31.23
C GLN A 2 -0.94 1.31 31.76
N ARG A 3 -1.38 0.38 30.90
CA ARG A 3 -1.68 -1.00 31.32
C ARG A 3 -0.38 -1.82 31.40
N PRO A 4 -0.23 -2.72 32.40
CA PRO A 4 0.88 -3.68 32.43
C PRO A 4 0.92 -4.56 31.19
N LEU A 5 2.13 -5.02 30.83
CA LEU A 5 2.34 -5.93 29.70
C LEU A 5 1.95 -7.36 30.08
N VAL A 6 1.55 -8.13 29.09
CA VAL A 6 1.39 -9.59 29.13
C VAL A 6 2.40 -10.24 28.18
N GLY A 7 2.70 -11.53 28.38
CA GLY A 7 3.61 -12.26 27.49
C GLY A 7 3.01 -12.47 26.09
N HIS A 8 3.85 -12.58 25.06
CA HIS A 8 3.41 -12.74 23.67
C HIS A 8 2.69 -14.08 23.37
N LEU A 9 2.84 -15.08 24.24
CA LEU A 9 2.11 -16.35 24.17
C LEU A 9 0.97 -16.45 25.20
N ASP A 10 0.72 -15.38 25.95
CA ASP A 10 -0.41 -15.34 26.89
C ASP A 10 -1.72 -15.46 26.10
N PRO A 11 -2.68 -16.32 26.50
CA PRO A 11 -3.96 -16.45 25.81
C PRO A 11 -4.70 -15.11 25.63
N THR A 12 -4.51 -14.17 26.57
CA THR A 12 -5.05 -12.81 26.49
C THR A 12 -4.45 -12.05 25.32
N PHE A 13 -3.12 -12.13 25.14
CA PHE A 13 -2.43 -11.47 24.03
C PHE A 13 -2.86 -12.04 22.67
N ILE A 14 -2.96 -13.37 22.58
CA ILE A 14 -3.40 -14.06 21.37
C ILE A 14 -4.83 -13.62 21.01
N GLY A 15 -5.75 -13.59 21.99
CA GLY A 15 -7.11 -13.11 21.80
C GLY A 15 -7.17 -11.65 21.31
N MET A 16 -6.36 -10.78 21.91
CA MET A 16 -6.25 -9.38 21.47
C MET A 16 -5.73 -9.27 20.03
N MET A 17 -4.76 -10.08 19.64
CA MET A 17 -4.23 -10.09 18.26
C MET A 17 -5.31 -10.51 17.25
N GLU A 18 -6.12 -11.52 17.55
CA GLU A 18 -7.23 -11.93 16.68
C GLU A 18 -8.32 -10.85 16.57
N GLU A 19 -8.64 -10.17 17.67
CA GLU A 19 -9.54 -9.01 17.66
C GLU A 19 -8.99 -7.87 16.80
N ILE A 20 -7.69 -7.55 16.93
CA ILE A 20 -7.01 -6.55 16.11
C ILE A 20 -7.07 -6.92 14.62
N LYS A 21 -6.76 -8.17 14.25
CA LYS A 21 -6.85 -8.63 12.85
C LYS A 21 -8.27 -8.44 12.30
N SER A 22 -9.30 -8.73 13.10
CA SER A 22 -10.70 -8.51 12.71
C SER A 22 -11.06 -7.03 12.54
N MET A 23 -10.60 -6.16 13.45
CA MET A 23 -10.84 -4.72 13.34
C MET A 23 -10.09 -4.12 12.14
N LEU A 24 -8.88 -4.58 11.86
CA LEU A 24 -8.13 -4.15 10.68
C LEU A 24 -8.85 -4.54 9.39
N ARG A 25 -9.34 -5.78 9.27
CA ARG A 25 -10.19 -6.21 8.15
C ARG A 25 -11.39 -5.28 7.94
N HIS A 26 -12.07 -4.92 9.03
CA HIS A 26 -13.17 -3.95 8.98
C HIS A 26 -12.71 -2.58 8.47
N VAL A 27 -11.62 -2.01 8.99
CA VAL A 27 -11.16 -0.67 8.59
C VAL A 27 -10.65 -0.65 7.14
N PHE A 28 -10.03 -1.73 6.67
CA PHE A 28 -9.64 -1.90 5.27
C PHE A 28 -10.79 -2.27 4.33
N GLN A 29 -11.96 -2.63 4.88
CA GLN A 29 -13.11 -3.16 4.14
C GLN A 29 -12.70 -4.38 3.28
N THR A 30 -12.16 -5.39 3.96
CA THR A 30 -11.68 -6.63 3.35
C THR A 30 -12.01 -7.85 4.20
N GLU A 31 -12.22 -8.99 3.54
CA GLU A 31 -12.33 -10.30 4.19
C GLU A 31 -10.98 -11.05 4.27
N ASN A 32 -9.88 -10.45 3.82
CA ASN A 32 -8.56 -11.09 3.80
C ASN A 32 -8.04 -11.47 5.20
N GLU A 33 -7.88 -12.77 5.45
CA GLU A 33 -7.38 -13.29 6.74
C GLU A 33 -5.94 -12.84 7.04
N MET A 34 -5.12 -12.63 6.00
CA MET A 34 -3.75 -12.10 6.06
C MET A 34 -3.72 -10.58 6.27
N THR A 35 -4.47 -10.12 7.28
CA THR A 35 -4.53 -8.70 7.68
C THR A 35 -4.08 -8.59 9.13
N PHE A 36 -2.87 -8.07 9.36
CA PHE A 36 -2.22 -8.02 10.68
C PHE A 36 -1.28 -6.82 10.80
N PRO A 37 -1.01 -6.33 12.04
CA PRO A 37 -0.05 -5.25 12.25
C PRO A 37 1.39 -5.77 12.18
N VAL A 38 2.31 -4.94 11.70
CA VAL A 38 3.74 -5.21 11.68
C VAL A 38 4.43 -4.26 12.65
N SER A 39 5.33 -4.74 13.50
CA SER A 39 6.06 -3.88 14.46
C SER A 39 7.15 -3.05 13.78
N ALA A 40 6.75 -2.09 12.96
CA ALA A 40 7.63 -1.20 12.21
C ALA A 40 6.88 0.06 11.74
N THR A 41 7.58 1.02 11.14
CA THR A 41 6.93 2.22 10.56
C THR A 41 6.17 1.88 9.28
N GLY A 42 5.25 2.74 8.83
CA GLY A 42 4.54 2.55 7.55
C GLY A 42 5.45 2.38 6.32
N SER A 43 6.67 2.94 6.31
CA SER A 43 7.63 2.68 5.22
C SER A 43 8.20 1.25 5.24
N ALA A 44 8.20 0.58 6.38
CA ALA A 44 8.51 -0.85 6.41
C ALA A 44 7.35 -1.71 5.90
N GLY A 45 6.10 -1.22 6.00
CA GLY A 45 4.96 -1.82 5.30
C GLY A 45 5.12 -1.77 3.78
N MET A 46 5.56 -0.62 3.26
CA MET A 46 5.98 -0.47 1.85
C MET A 46 7.06 -1.50 1.51
N GLU A 47 8.18 -1.49 2.23
CA GLU A 47 9.28 -2.42 1.97
C GLU A 47 8.85 -3.89 2.02
N ALA A 48 8.00 -4.27 2.99
CA ALA A 48 7.46 -5.62 3.09
C ALA A 48 6.66 -6.02 1.83
N CYS A 49 5.84 -5.12 1.26
CA CYS A 49 5.15 -5.41 0.00
C CYS A 49 6.13 -5.62 -1.16
N PHE A 50 7.08 -4.69 -1.36
CA PHE A 50 7.98 -4.77 -2.51
C PHE A 50 8.96 -5.95 -2.41
N VAL A 51 9.56 -6.20 -1.24
CA VAL A 51 10.55 -7.28 -1.04
C VAL A 51 9.94 -8.67 -1.14
N ASN A 52 8.64 -8.84 -0.82
CA ASN A 52 7.98 -10.14 -0.92
C ASN A 52 7.34 -10.40 -2.29
N LEU A 53 7.04 -9.35 -3.07
CA LEU A 53 6.35 -9.48 -4.35
C LEU A 53 7.29 -9.40 -5.56
N LEU A 54 8.44 -8.72 -5.43
CA LEU A 54 9.41 -8.55 -6.51
C LEU A 54 10.61 -9.49 -6.36
N GLU A 55 11.09 -9.94 -7.51
CA GLU A 55 12.36 -10.63 -7.69
C GLU A 55 13.27 -9.79 -8.63
N PRO A 56 14.61 -9.94 -8.55
CA PRO A 56 15.51 -9.26 -9.47
C PRO A 56 15.18 -9.55 -10.93
N GLY A 57 15.03 -8.50 -11.74
CA GLY A 57 14.64 -8.58 -13.15
C GLY A 57 13.14 -8.42 -13.41
N ASP A 58 12.29 -8.45 -12.38
CA ASP A 58 10.87 -8.12 -12.54
C ASP A 58 10.68 -6.66 -12.98
N GLU A 59 9.65 -6.41 -13.77
CA GLU A 59 9.23 -5.06 -14.12
C GLU A 59 8.11 -4.57 -13.19
N VAL A 60 8.13 -3.29 -12.83
CA VAL A 60 7.09 -2.64 -12.01
C VAL A 60 6.70 -1.30 -12.60
N VAL A 61 5.42 -0.95 -12.54
CA VAL A 61 4.91 0.38 -12.89
C VAL A 61 4.54 1.13 -11.61
N ILE A 62 5.07 2.34 -11.41
CA ILE A 62 4.85 3.11 -10.17
C ILE A 62 4.38 4.52 -10.51
N GLY A 63 3.24 4.92 -9.96
CA GLY A 63 2.75 6.29 -10.03
C GLY A 63 3.51 7.22 -9.09
N VAL A 64 4.07 8.31 -9.62
CA VAL A 64 4.87 9.29 -8.88
C VAL A 64 4.28 10.69 -9.04
N ASN A 65 3.51 11.13 -8.04
CA ASN A 65 2.97 12.50 -7.92
C ASN A 65 3.42 13.20 -6.63
N GLY A 66 4.50 12.69 -6.00
CA GLY A 66 5.04 13.22 -4.75
C GLY A 66 6.18 12.37 -4.17
N VAL A 67 6.48 12.62 -2.90
CA VAL A 67 7.64 12.02 -2.19
C VAL A 67 7.49 10.51 -2.02
N PHE A 68 6.28 10.01 -1.73
CA PHE A 68 6.10 8.60 -1.37
C PHE A 68 6.09 7.69 -2.61
N GLY A 69 5.56 8.17 -3.74
CA GLY A 69 5.73 7.47 -5.02
C GLY A 69 7.20 7.35 -5.43
N ALA A 70 7.99 8.41 -5.25
CA ALA A 70 9.43 8.35 -5.50
C ALA A 70 10.14 7.34 -4.57
N ARG A 71 9.72 7.25 -3.31
CA ARG A 71 10.26 6.27 -2.35
C ARG A 71 9.94 4.83 -2.75
N MET A 72 8.75 4.56 -3.29
CA MET A 72 8.42 3.23 -3.82
C MET A 72 9.39 2.82 -4.93
N CYS A 73 9.74 3.75 -5.83
CA CYS A 73 10.75 3.50 -6.86
C CYS A 73 12.09 3.12 -6.26
N ASP A 74 12.60 3.88 -5.28
CA ASP A 74 13.88 3.59 -4.63
C ASP A 74 13.89 2.19 -3.98
N VAL A 75 12.77 1.77 -3.37
CA VAL A 75 12.64 0.44 -2.76
C VAL A 75 12.57 -0.65 -3.83
N ALA A 76 11.80 -0.45 -4.90
CA ALA A 76 11.69 -1.40 -5.99
C ALA A 76 13.02 -1.62 -6.72
N GLU A 77 13.77 -0.54 -6.99
CA GLU A 77 15.12 -0.62 -7.57
C GLU A 77 16.07 -1.41 -6.67
N ARG A 78 15.99 -1.24 -5.35
CA ARG A 78 16.78 -2.03 -4.38
C ARG A 78 16.39 -3.51 -4.34
N CYS A 79 15.17 -3.85 -4.73
CA CYS A 79 14.75 -5.24 -4.94
C CYS A 79 15.29 -5.83 -6.25
N GLY A 80 15.95 -5.02 -7.09
CA GLY A 80 16.48 -5.42 -8.39
C GLY A 80 15.46 -5.37 -9.53
N ALA A 81 14.32 -4.73 -9.32
CA ALA A 81 13.29 -4.57 -10.35
C ALA A 81 13.63 -3.43 -11.33
N THR A 82 13.13 -3.55 -12.55
CA THR A 82 13.13 -2.47 -13.54
C THR A 82 11.89 -1.60 -13.31
N VAL A 83 12.12 -0.35 -12.92
CA VAL A 83 11.02 0.58 -12.56
C VAL A 83 10.61 1.44 -13.75
N ASN A 84 9.36 1.28 -14.17
CA ASN A 84 8.66 2.13 -15.12
C ASN A 84 7.86 3.20 -14.36
N ARG A 85 8.38 4.44 -14.33
CA ARG A 85 7.75 5.55 -13.60
C ARG A 85 6.64 6.22 -14.42
N VAL A 86 5.49 6.43 -13.81
CA VAL A 86 4.41 7.27 -14.33
C VAL A 86 4.38 8.56 -13.53
N GLU A 87 5.00 9.60 -14.08
CA GLU A 87 5.14 10.88 -13.38
C GLU A 87 3.94 11.80 -13.65
N ALA A 88 3.46 12.44 -12.59
CA ALA A 88 2.49 13.52 -12.67
C ALA A 88 3.04 14.78 -11.97
N GLU A 89 2.52 15.94 -12.35
CA GLU A 89 2.85 17.20 -11.70
C GLU A 89 2.48 17.14 -10.20
N TRP A 90 3.33 17.69 -9.35
CA TRP A 90 3.05 17.70 -7.92
C TRP A 90 1.81 18.54 -7.62
N GLY A 91 0.83 17.93 -6.96
CA GLY A 91 -0.48 18.54 -6.69
C GLY A 91 -1.59 18.00 -7.60
N THR A 92 -1.25 17.17 -8.59
CA THR A 92 -2.21 16.47 -9.43
C THR A 92 -2.22 14.96 -9.13
N ILE A 93 -3.25 14.28 -9.62
CA ILE A 93 -3.41 12.84 -9.44
C ILE A 93 -2.55 12.06 -10.44
N ILE A 94 -2.35 10.76 -10.18
CA ILE A 94 -1.95 9.84 -11.23
C ILE A 94 -3.18 9.54 -12.08
N GLU A 95 -3.16 9.99 -13.32
CA GLU A 95 -4.25 9.72 -14.26
C GLU A 95 -4.24 8.24 -14.68
N PRO A 96 -5.38 7.52 -14.62
CA PRO A 96 -5.45 6.14 -15.07
C PRO A 96 -5.01 5.96 -16.53
N SER A 97 -5.26 6.96 -17.38
CA SER A 97 -4.81 6.97 -18.77
C SER A 97 -3.28 6.98 -18.92
N ALA A 98 -2.56 7.61 -18.00
CA ALA A 98 -1.10 7.62 -17.98
C ALA A 98 -0.55 6.23 -17.59
N ILE A 99 -1.19 5.56 -16.64
CA ILE A 99 -0.87 4.15 -16.31
C ILE A 99 -1.12 3.25 -17.53
N ALA A 100 -2.28 3.37 -18.17
CA ALA A 100 -2.63 2.59 -19.35
C ALA A 100 -1.59 2.75 -20.47
N ALA A 101 -1.18 3.99 -20.76
CA ALA A 101 -0.17 4.28 -21.79
C ALA A 101 1.20 3.63 -21.47
N THR A 102 1.61 3.61 -20.21
CA THR A 102 2.86 2.92 -19.80
C THR A 102 2.74 1.40 -19.92
N LEU A 103 1.57 0.83 -19.60
CA LEU A 103 1.32 -0.61 -19.71
C LEU A 103 1.36 -1.13 -21.16
N GLU A 104 1.18 -0.28 -22.18
CA GLU A 104 1.34 -0.69 -23.58
C GLU A 104 2.79 -1.07 -23.92
N GLY A 105 3.77 -0.52 -23.20
CA GLY A 105 5.20 -0.68 -23.48
C GLY A 105 5.91 -1.71 -22.60
N CYS A 106 5.25 -2.26 -21.58
CA CYS A 106 5.86 -3.15 -20.60
C CYS A 106 4.92 -4.28 -20.17
N LYS A 107 5.45 -5.27 -19.45
CA LYS A 107 4.66 -6.35 -18.84
C LYS A 107 5.03 -6.45 -17.37
N PRO A 108 4.57 -5.50 -16.54
CA PRO A 108 4.98 -5.46 -15.15
C PRO A 108 4.38 -6.64 -14.38
N LYS A 109 5.11 -7.13 -13.40
CA LYS A 109 4.56 -8.03 -12.37
C LYS A 109 3.69 -7.27 -11.38
N LEU A 110 3.98 -5.97 -11.21
CA LEU A 110 3.42 -5.14 -10.16
C LEU A 110 3.10 -3.73 -10.67
N VAL A 111 1.95 -3.19 -10.26
CA VAL A 111 1.60 -1.77 -10.38
C VAL A 111 1.39 -1.22 -8.99
N ALA A 112 1.97 -0.06 -8.68
CA ALA A 112 1.83 0.56 -7.36
C ALA A 112 1.51 2.06 -7.44
N ILE A 113 0.63 2.53 -6.56
CA ILE A 113 0.32 3.95 -6.40
C ILE A 113 0.21 4.35 -4.93
N VAL A 114 0.36 5.65 -4.68
CA VAL A 114 -0.02 6.26 -3.41
C VAL A 114 -1.46 6.75 -3.49
N HIS A 115 -2.33 6.24 -2.60
CA HIS A 115 -3.74 6.63 -2.59
C HIS A 115 -3.89 8.10 -2.21
N ALA A 116 -3.33 8.51 -1.07
CA ALA A 116 -3.32 9.90 -0.60
C ALA A 116 -1.88 10.40 -0.44
N GLU A 117 -1.37 11.06 -1.49
CA GLU A 117 -0.01 11.59 -1.52
C GLU A 117 0.08 12.82 -0.61
N THR A 118 0.68 12.64 0.56
CA THR A 118 0.64 13.66 1.62
C THR A 118 1.54 14.85 1.30
N SER A 119 2.60 14.66 0.50
CA SER A 119 3.49 15.78 0.17
C SER A 119 2.82 16.82 -0.73
N THR A 120 1.75 16.43 -1.43
CA THR A 120 1.05 17.29 -2.40
C THR A 120 -0.43 17.48 -2.11
N GLY A 121 -1.03 16.62 -1.28
CA GLY A 121 -2.47 16.63 -0.99
C GLY A 121 -3.33 15.96 -2.06
N ALA A 122 -2.73 15.31 -3.07
CA ALA A 122 -3.45 14.62 -4.12
C ALA A 122 -4.06 13.30 -3.63
N LEU A 123 -5.32 13.04 -4.00
CA LEU A 123 -6.04 11.79 -3.74
C LEU A 123 -6.30 11.10 -5.07
N THR A 124 -5.54 10.04 -5.34
CA THR A 124 -5.55 9.34 -6.64
C THR A 124 -6.71 8.31 -6.70
N PRO A 125 -7.50 8.26 -7.78
CA PRO A 125 -8.55 7.25 -7.94
C PRO A 125 -7.94 5.84 -8.08
N VAL A 126 -8.54 4.85 -7.40
CA VAL A 126 -7.92 3.51 -7.25
C VAL A 126 -8.52 2.49 -8.21
N GLU A 127 -9.85 2.41 -8.30
CA GLU A 127 -10.57 1.31 -8.96
C GLU A 127 -10.17 1.10 -10.43
N GLU A 128 -10.07 2.19 -11.21
CA GLU A 128 -9.69 2.09 -12.62
C GLU A 128 -8.22 1.67 -12.78
N ILE A 129 -7.32 2.14 -11.93
CA ILE A 129 -5.90 1.77 -11.97
C ILE A 129 -5.72 0.30 -11.59
N SER A 130 -6.45 -0.19 -10.59
CA SER A 130 -6.43 -1.61 -10.23
C SER A 130 -6.90 -2.48 -11.38
N ARG A 131 -8.01 -2.12 -12.03
CA ARG A 131 -8.52 -2.84 -13.21
C ARG A 131 -7.49 -2.88 -14.34
N LEU A 132 -6.81 -1.76 -14.62
CA LEU A 132 -5.75 -1.70 -15.63
C LEU A 132 -4.55 -2.59 -15.28
N ALA A 133 -4.16 -2.65 -14.00
CA ALA A 133 -3.10 -3.54 -13.53
C ALA A 133 -3.46 -5.01 -13.78
N HIS A 134 -4.67 -5.43 -13.41
CA HIS A 134 -5.14 -6.80 -13.61
C HIS A 134 -5.34 -7.17 -15.09
N ASP A 135 -5.85 -6.25 -15.91
CA ASP A 135 -5.95 -6.46 -17.37
C ASP A 135 -4.57 -6.70 -18.00
N ALA A 136 -3.51 -6.11 -17.44
CA ALA A 136 -2.13 -6.34 -17.84
C ALA A 136 -1.49 -7.60 -17.21
N GLY A 137 -2.22 -8.30 -16.33
CA GLY A 137 -1.74 -9.48 -15.61
C GLY A 137 -0.81 -9.16 -14.43
N ALA A 138 -0.80 -7.91 -13.96
CA ALA A 138 0.02 -7.45 -12.84
C ALA A 138 -0.76 -7.47 -11.51
N LEU A 139 -0.05 -7.64 -10.41
CA LEU A 139 -0.57 -7.38 -9.06
C LEU A 139 -0.67 -5.87 -8.82
N PHE A 140 -1.60 -5.45 -7.96
CA PHE A 140 -1.80 -4.06 -7.59
C PHE A 140 -1.50 -3.79 -6.11
N VAL A 141 -0.57 -2.87 -5.84
CA VAL A 141 -0.15 -2.44 -4.50
C VAL A 141 -0.63 -1.03 -4.21
N LEU A 142 -1.27 -0.85 -3.04
CA LEU A 142 -1.81 0.44 -2.61
C LEU A 142 -1.18 0.94 -1.31
N ASP A 143 -0.55 2.11 -1.35
CA ASP A 143 -0.19 2.84 -0.13
C ASP A 143 -1.42 3.55 0.42
N THR A 144 -1.81 3.18 1.64
CA THR A 144 -2.93 3.77 2.37
C THR A 144 -2.49 4.43 3.68
N VAL A 145 -1.19 4.74 3.85
CA VAL A 145 -0.63 5.29 5.09
C VAL A 145 -1.38 6.54 5.55
N THR A 146 -1.70 7.43 4.61
CA THR A 146 -2.42 8.66 4.96
C THR A 146 -3.93 8.54 4.83
N SER A 147 -4.44 7.68 3.94
CA SER A 147 -5.88 7.60 3.65
C SER A 147 -6.67 6.68 4.58
N LEU A 148 -6.07 5.63 5.15
CA LEU A 148 -6.81 4.64 5.94
C LEU A 148 -7.45 5.27 7.19
N GLY A 149 -8.78 5.21 7.29
CA GLY A 149 -9.56 5.84 8.36
C GLY A 149 -9.83 7.33 8.18
N GLY A 150 -9.28 7.98 7.14
CA GLY A 150 -9.52 9.39 6.80
C GLY A 150 -10.25 9.59 5.47
N CYS A 151 -10.09 8.65 4.54
CA CYS A 151 -10.78 8.59 3.26
C CYS A 151 -11.41 7.19 3.10
N PRO A 152 -12.39 7.01 2.21
CA PRO A 152 -12.86 5.68 1.85
C PRO A 152 -11.68 4.81 1.39
N VAL A 153 -11.53 3.61 1.94
CA VAL A 153 -10.58 2.60 1.48
C VAL A 153 -11.36 1.29 1.39
N ALA A 154 -11.48 0.75 0.18
CA ALA A 154 -12.31 -0.43 -0.09
C ALA A 154 -11.51 -1.52 -0.80
N ILE A 155 -10.65 -2.22 -0.05
CA ILE A 155 -9.64 -3.15 -0.60
C ILE A 155 -10.29 -4.22 -1.49
N ASP A 156 -11.31 -4.93 -1.01
CA ASP A 156 -11.94 -6.00 -1.79
C ASP A 156 -12.74 -5.45 -2.98
N ALA A 157 -13.45 -4.34 -2.79
CA ALA A 157 -14.24 -3.73 -3.84
C ALA A 157 -13.36 -3.19 -4.99
N TRP A 158 -12.17 -2.68 -4.66
CA TRP A 158 -11.18 -2.21 -5.62
C TRP A 158 -10.23 -3.30 -6.10
N GLN A 159 -10.34 -4.52 -5.57
CA GLN A 159 -9.49 -5.67 -5.90
C GLN A 159 -7.99 -5.43 -5.63
N VAL A 160 -7.65 -4.71 -4.56
CA VAL A 160 -6.25 -4.47 -4.21
C VAL A 160 -5.58 -5.75 -3.71
N ASP A 161 -4.48 -6.16 -4.35
CA ASP A 161 -3.77 -7.42 -4.02
C ASP A 161 -2.92 -7.30 -2.75
N ALA A 162 -2.33 -6.12 -2.51
CA ALA A 162 -1.62 -5.82 -1.27
C ALA A 162 -1.76 -4.34 -0.90
N ALA A 163 -2.02 -4.09 0.38
CA ALA A 163 -2.11 -2.73 0.91
C ALA A 163 -1.34 -2.64 2.23
N TYR A 164 -0.81 -1.46 2.50
CA TYR A 164 -0.18 -1.16 3.78
C TYR A 164 -0.60 0.24 4.26
N SER A 165 -0.45 0.48 5.56
CA SER A 165 -0.75 1.77 6.18
C SER A 165 0.23 2.07 7.32
N GLY A 166 -0.08 3.06 8.16
CA GLY A 166 0.69 3.40 9.35
C GLY A 166 -0.21 3.92 10.46
N SER A 167 0.11 3.55 11.70
CA SER A 167 -0.71 3.84 12.88
C SER A 167 -0.89 5.33 13.20
N GLN A 168 0.07 6.19 12.84
CA GLN A 168 0.19 7.58 13.30
C GLN A 168 -0.48 8.65 12.44
N LYS A 169 -1.34 8.24 11.51
CA LYS A 169 -2.09 9.15 10.62
C LYS A 169 -3.54 9.22 11.09
N CYS A 170 -4.49 8.93 10.20
CA CYS A 170 -5.91 9.02 10.53
C CYS A 170 -6.34 8.01 11.60
N LEU A 171 -5.62 6.89 11.75
CA LEU A 171 -5.80 5.95 12.88
C LEU A 171 -5.43 6.53 14.25
N SER A 172 -4.72 7.67 14.30
CA SER A 172 -4.41 8.44 15.52
C SER A 172 -3.77 7.63 16.65
N CYS A 173 -2.98 6.60 16.31
CA CYS A 173 -2.22 5.79 17.25
C CYS A 173 -0.74 6.24 17.30
N PRO A 174 0.04 5.87 18.32
CA PRO A 174 1.48 6.14 18.32
C PRO A 174 2.18 5.50 17.12
N PRO A 175 3.22 6.13 16.53
CA PRO A 175 3.95 5.58 15.40
C PRO A 175 4.70 4.30 15.77
N GLY A 176 4.83 3.39 14.79
CA GLY A 176 5.61 2.16 14.93
C GLY A 176 4.82 0.87 14.68
N LEU A 177 3.61 0.98 14.12
CA LEU A 177 2.79 -0.12 13.61
C LEU A 177 2.26 0.20 12.20
#